data_AF-A0A8B6C8L8-F1
#
_entry.id   AF-A0A8B6C8L8-F1
#
_cell.length_a   1.000
_cell.length_b   1.000
_cell.length_c   1.000
_cell.angle_alpha   90.00
_cell.angle_beta   90.00
_cell.angle_gamma   90.00
#
_symmetry.space_group_name_H-M   'P 1'
#
loop_
_entity.id
_entity.type
_entity.pdbx_description
1 polymer ?
#
loop_
_entity_poly.entity_id
_entity_poly.type
_entity_poly.pdbx_seq_one_letter_code
_entity_poly.pdbx_strand_id
1 'polypeptide(L)'
;MLVTWTVTCQSLFAFKRSNFIFKMPTNSPAMKTLLRFGLVADLQYANIDDAYNWNKTKKRYYRSAIDLLGKAMKDWKQNDAKFILQLGDLVDGFCKRTEEPIDCLNRILDIFDQEQWPVLNVVGNHELYNFEKDTLYKSRLFKNQPASNKAYYTLSPYQGLKVCVLNTYEISVLGELEGTASYDVAHSFLAERNPNKDKNDPSGLESVDRRFVRFNGAVSKEQLEWLSKELILATKQKENVIVVGHNPIYLPATDSACLCWNYSEILDILSENSVVCYISGHDHDGGYSVDQSGIHHITMPGAIEHPDSYAVGYLLEDSLVIHGRGDMFEVNCPLRFKL
;
A
#
# COMPACT_ATOMS: atom_id res chain seq x y z
N MET A 1 -47.03 -27.11 17.03
CA MET A 1 -46.02 -27.88 16.28
C MET A 1 -45.19 -26.86 15.50
N LEU A 2 -44.14 -26.35 16.14
CA LEU A 2 -43.21 -25.35 15.61
C LEU A 2 -41.83 -25.80 16.07
N VAL A 3 -41.05 -26.28 15.11
CA VAL A 3 -39.69 -26.79 15.33
C VAL A 3 -38.74 -25.60 15.27
N THR A 4 -38.14 -25.29 16.41
CA THR A 4 -37.03 -24.36 16.54
C THR A 4 -35.76 -25.05 16.02
N TRP A 5 -35.13 -24.48 14.99
CA TRP A 5 -33.79 -24.88 14.59
C TRP A 5 -32.77 -23.93 15.23
N THR A 6 -32.16 -24.43 16.29
CA THR A 6 -30.93 -23.90 16.89
C THR A 6 -29.78 -24.15 15.92
N VAL A 7 -29.22 -23.09 15.33
CA VAL A 7 -27.96 -23.19 14.57
C VAL A 7 -26.81 -23.17 15.58
N THR A 8 -26.30 -24.35 15.90
CA THR A 8 -25.06 -24.53 16.65
C THR A 8 -23.88 -24.11 15.79
N CYS A 9 -23.17 -23.07 16.24
CA CYS A 9 -21.89 -22.64 15.73
C CYS A 9 -20.86 -23.76 15.95
N GLN A 10 -20.43 -24.42 14.87
CA GLN A 10 -19.34 -25.40 14.90
C GLN A 10 -18.13 -24.86 14.12
N SER A 11 -17.03 -24.73 14.87
CA SER A 11 -15.64 -24.77 14.44
C SER A 11 -15.19 -23.79 13.34
N LEU A 12 -14.72 -22.61 13.77
CA LEU A 12 -13.64 -21.89 13.11
C LEU A 12 -12.36 -22.73 13.22
N PHE A 13 -12.06 -23.52 12.17
CA PHE A 13 -10.72 -24.05 12.00
C PHE A 13 -9.79 -22.89 11.61
N ALA A 14 -8.90 -22.55 12.53
CA ALA A 14 -7.73 -21.74 12.23
C ALA A 14 -6.95 -22.41 11.09
N PHE A 15 -6.90 -21.75 9.93
CA PHE A 15 -5.97 -22.13 8.86
C PHE A 15 -4.55 -21.83 9.36
N LYS A 16 -3.90 -22.87 9.89
CA LYS A 16 -2.44 -22.89 10.03
C LYS A 16 -1.83 -22.63 8.65
N ARG A 17 -0.79 -21.80 8.60
CA ARG A 17 0.07 -21.55 7.43
C ARG A 17 0.44 -22.88 6.75
N SER A 18 -0.29 -23.24 5.71
CA SER A 18 0.11 -24.25 4.76
C SER A 18 0.92 -23.56 3.68
N ASN A 19 2.23 -23.81 3.66
CA ASN A 19 3.12 -23.47 2.55
C ASN A 19 2.63 -24.23 1.30
N PHE A 20 1.66 -23.65 0.58
CA PHE A 20 1.37 -24.07 -0.79
C PHE A 20 2.45 -23.48 -1.68
N ILE A 21 3.56 -24.19 -1.82
CA ILE A 21 4.47 -24.00 -2.94
C ILE A 21 3.70 -24.47 -4.17
N PHE A 22 3.12 -23.54 -4.92
CA PHE A 22 2.57 -23.83 -6.23
C PHE A 22 3.76 -24.14 -7.15
N LYS A 23 4.12 -25.41 -7.28
CA LYS A 23 5.05 -25.83 -8.33
C LYS A 23 4.37 -25.61 -9.67
N MET A 24 4.78 -24.57 -10.38
CA MET A 24 4.34 -24.32 -11.75
C MET A 24 4.62 -25.55 -12.63
N PRO A 25 3.67 -25.98 -13.48
CA PRO A 25 3.92 -27.05 -14.45
C PRO A 25 5.03 -26.60 -15.40
N THR A 26 6.11 -27.36 -15.49
CA THR A 26 7.33 -27.02 -16.23
C THR A 26 7.23 -27.22 -17.75
N ASN A 27 6.07 -26.97 -18.37
CA ASN A 27 5.88 -27.20 -19.82
C ASN A 27 4.82 -26.30 -20.49
N SER A 28 4.65 -25.07 -20.01
CA SER A 28 3.99 -24.01 -20.80
C SER A 28 5.05 -23.24 -21.60
N PRO A 29 4.77 -22.81 -22.85
CA PRO A 29 5.66 -21.87 -23.54
C PRO A 29 5.90 -20.67 -22.62
N ALA A 30 7.15 -20.23 -22.47
CA ALA A 30 7.46 -19.06 -21.67
C ALA A 30 6.63 -17.88 -22.17
N MET A 31 5.66 -17.46 -21.37
CA MET A 31 4.72 -16.40 -21.75
C MET A 31 5.47 -15.09 -21.96
N LYS A 32 5.09 -14.35 -23.00
CA LYS A 32 5.74 -13.10 -23.36
C LYS A 32 5.51 -12.07 -22.25
N THR A 33 6.61 -11.50 -21.74
CA THR A 33 6.53 -10.33 -20.86
C THR A 33 6.32 -9.07 -21.70
N LEU A 34 5.28 -8.31 -21.37
CA LEU A 34 4.89 -7.08 -22.04
C LEU A 34 5.49 -5.84 -21.37
N LEU A 35 5.56 -5.83 -20.04
CA LEU A 35 6.02 -4.71 -19.23
C LEU A 35 6.62 -5.22 -17.92
N ARG A 36 7.58 -4.49 -17.36
CA ARG A 36 8.14 -4.75 -16.03
C ARG A 36 8.22 -3.48 -15.22
N PHE A 37 8.11 -3.59 -13.90
CA PHE A 37 8.15 -2.45 -12.98
C PHE A 37 8.69 -2.84 -11.60
N GLY A 38 9.25 -1.87 -10.89
CA GLY A 38 9.73 -2.06 -9.53
C GLY A 38 8.64 -1.83 -8.49
N LEU A 39 8.72 -2.50 -7.34
CA LEU A 39 7.86 -2.24 -6.18
C LEU A 39 8.67 -2.20 -4.89
N VAL A 40 8.39 -1.21 -4.03
CA VAL A 40 8.96 -1.11 -2.68
C VAL A 40 7.98 -0.45 -1.71
N ALA A 41 8.01 -0.84 -0.45
CA ALA A 41 7.15 -0.34 0.61
C ALA A 41 7.95 -0.09 1.90
N ASP A 42 7.58 0.96 2.64
CA ASP A 42 8.04 1.21 4.01
C ASP A 42 9.55 1.16 4.18
N LEU A 43 10.29 1.94 3.37
CA LEU A 43 11.73 2.11 3.54
C LEU A 43 12.07 2.74 4.89
N GLN A 44 11.26 3.71 5.32
CA GLN A 44 11.36 4.46 6.58
C GLN A 44 12.81 4.85 6.93
N TYR A 45 13.50 5.48 5.99
CA TYR A 45 14.86 5.97 6.24
C TYR A 45 14.90 7.00 7.36
N ALA A 46 15.87 6.86 8.26
CA ALA A 46 16.34 7.90 9.16
C ALA A 46 17.82 7.66 9.50
N ASN A 47 18.57 8.72 9.79
CA ASN A 47 19.98 8.59 10.15
C ASN A 47 20.18 8.24 11.64
N ILE A 48 19.57 7.15 12.08
CA ILE A 48 19.71 6.62 13.45
C ILE A 48 20.15 5.16 13.44
N ASP A 49 20.63 4.70 14.58
CA ASP A 49 20.91 3.27 14.77
C ASP A 49 19.61 2.46 14.74
N ASP A 50 19.74 1.18 14.41
CA ASP A 50 18.59 0.28 14.45
C ASP A 50 17.91 0.31 15.83
N ALA A 51 16.58 0.29 15.83
CA ALA A 51 15.78 0.28 17.04
C ALA A 51 14.70 -0.79 16.95
N TYR A 52 13.90 -0.94 18.00
CA TYR A 52 12.72 -1.80 17.94
C TYR A 52 11.47 -0.97 17.71
N ASN A 53 10.44 -1.59 17.12
CA ASN A 53 9.10 -1.04 17.06
C ASN A 53 8.55 -0.77 18.47
N TRP A 54 7.41 -0.07 18.55
CA TRP A 54 6.81 0.36 19.82
C TRP A 54 6.62 -0.79 20.83
N ASN A 55 6.14 -1.93 20.35
CA ASN A 55 5.88 -3.12 21.16
C ASN A 55 7.15 -3.93 21.51
N LYS A 56 8.33 -3.50 21.03
CA LYS A 56 9.61 -4.19 21.20
C LYS A 56 9.64 -5.62 20.69
N THR A 57 8.87 -5.92 19.65
CA THR A 57 8.74 -7.25 19.05
C THR A 57 9.50 -7.39 17.72
N LYS A 58 9.75 -6.28 17.02
CA LYS A 58 10.38 -6.26 15.70
C LYS A 58 11.49 -5.22 15.67
N LYS A 59 12.62 -5.55 15.03
CA LYS A 59 13.75 -4.65 14.85
C LYS A 59 13.57 -3.87 13.54
N ARG A 60 13.84 -2.56 13.56
CA ARG A 60 13.76 -1.62 12.45
C ARG A 60 15.16 -1.15 12.05
N TYR A 61 15.48 -1.22 10.76
CA TYR A 61 16.81 -1.00 10.19
C TYR A 61 16.87 0.30 9.36
N TYR A 62 16.89 1.45 10.03
CA TYR A 62 16.66 2.76 9.40
C TYR A 62 17.67 3.14 8.31
N ARG A 63 18.97 2.92 8.54
CA ARG A 63 20.01 3.27 7.53
C ARG A 63 20.06 2.28 6.37
N SER A 64 19.60 1.05 6.58
CA SER A 64 19.59 0.00 5.56
C SER A 64 18.69 0.32 4.36
N ALA A 65 17.75 1.27 4.51
CA ALA A 65 16.91 1.77 3.43
C ALA A 65 17.73 2.23 2.20
N ILE A 66 18.89 2.85 2.41
CA ILE A 66 19.77 3.35 1.34
C ILE A 66 20.35 2.18 0.53
N ASP A 67 20.95 1.21 1.22
CA ASP A 67 21.58 0.06 0.58
C ASP A 67 20.55 -0.83 -0.11
N LEU A 68 19.39 -1.02 0.53
CA LEU A 68 18.28 -1.79 -0.02
C LEU A 68 17.76 -1.13 -1.30
N LEU A 69 17.47 0.17 -1.26
CA LEU A 69 16.98 0.87 -2.45
C LEU A 69 18.03 0.85 -3.57
N GLY A 70 19.32 1.00 -3.26
CA GLY A 70 20.39 0.86 -4.25
C GLY A 70 20.43 -0.53 -4.90
N LYS A 71 20.24 -1.61 -4.13
CA LYS A 71 20.12 -2.98 -4.66
C LYS A 71 18.87 -3.12 -5.53
N ALA A 72 17.73 -2.61 -5.08
CA ALA A 72 16.46 -2.67 -5.79
C ALA A 72 16.54 -1.94 -7.15
N MET A 73 17.08 -0.71 -7.17
CA MET A 73 17.30 0.05 -8.41
C MET A 73 18.17 -0.71 -9.41
N LYS A 74 19.24 -1.36 -8.94
CA LYS A 74 20.11 -2.20 -9.79
C LYS A 74 19.35 -3.40 -10.37
N ASP A 75 18.57 -4.11 -9.55
CA ASP A 75 17.78 -5.27 -9.99
C ASP A 75 16.67 -4.84 -10.98
N TRP A 76 15.95 -3.76 -10.69
CA TRP A 76 14.96 -3.18 -11.61
C TRP A 76 15.57 -2.79 -12.95
N LYS A 77 16.80 -2.25 -12.94
CA LYS A 77 17.53 -1.90 -14.16
C LYS A 77 17.89 -3.14 -14.97
N GLN A 78 18.42 -4.17 -14.30
CA GLN A 78 18.77 -5.44 -14.92
C GLN A 78 17.54 -6.15 -15.51
N ASN A 79 16.36 -5.93 -14.92
CA ASN A 79 15.09 -6.45 -15.41
C ASN A 79 14.39 -5.49 -16.39
N ASP A 80 15.01 -4.41 -16.87
CA ASP A 80 14.39 -3.47 -17.81
C ASP A 80 13.03 -2.91 -17.33
N ALA A 81 12.94 -2.60 -16.04
CA ALA A 81 11.76 -1.96 -15.46
C ALA A 81 11.48 -0.60 -16.14
N LYS A 82 10.20 -0.27 -16.30
CA LYS A 82 9.76 0.97 -16.97
C LYS A 82 9.19 2.02 -16.03
N PHE A 83 8.78 1.62 -14.83
CA PHE A 83 8.30 2.50 -13.77
C PHE A 83 8.48 1.82 -12.41
N ILE A 84 8.25 2.55 -11.33
CA ILE A 84 8.31 2.05 -9.95
C ILE A 84 6.99 2.39 -9.24
N LEU A 85 6.49 1.45 -8.44
CA LEU A 85 5.46 1.69 -7.43
C LEU A 85 6.13 1.81 -6.06
N GLN A 86 6.02 2.98 -5.45
CA GLN A 86 6.51 3.28 -4.12
C GLN A 86 5.28 3.40 -3.21
N LEU A 87 5.16 2.52 -2.19
CA LEU A 87 3.90 2.33 -1.45
C LEU A 87 3.77 3.13 -0.16
N GLY A 88 4.40 4.30 -0.06
CA GLY A 88 4.44 5.15 1.14
C GLY A 88 5.58 4.84 2.10
N ASP A 89 5.74 5.71 3.09
CA ASP A 89 6.70 5.61 4.18
C ASP A 89 8.16 5.49 3.69
N LEU A 90 8.62 6.45 2.87
CA LEU A 90 10.02 6.56 2.43
C LEU A 90 10.97 6.94 3.56
N VAL A 91 10.52 7.83 4.44
CA VAL A 91 11.33 8.39 5.54
C VAL A 91 10.60 8.26 6.86
N ASP A 92 11.33 7.97 7.93
CA ASP A 92 10.74 7.78 9.25
C ASP A 92 10.44 9.12 9.95
N GLY A 93 9.46 9.14 10.87
CA GLY A 93 9.19 10.31 11.71
C GLY A 93 10.38 10.76 12.58
N PHE A 94 11.38 9.91 12.77
CA PHE A 94 12.64 10.26 13.44
C PHE A 94 13.52 11.23 12.65
N CYS A 95 13.26 11.47 11.37
CA CYS A 95 13.95 12.51 10.63
C CYS A 95 13.82 13.87 11.33
N LYS A 96 12.61 14.25 11.80
CA LYS A 96 12.38 15.46 12.63
C LYS A 96 13.27 15.60 13.86
N ARG A 97 13.86 14.52 14.36
CA ARG A 97 14.70 14.52 15.57
C ARG A 97 16.19 14.60 15.26
N THR A 98 16.59 14.35 14.02
CA THR A 98 17.99 14.15 13.63
C THR A 98 18.47 15.12 12.56
N GLU A 99 17.60 15.49 11.63
CA GLU A 99 17.90 16.42 10.54
C GLU A 99 16.61 17.09 10.03
N GLU A 100 16.70 17.96 9.03
CA GLU A 100 15.49 18.49 8.39
C GLU A 100 14.79 17.37 7.60
N PRO A 101 13.48 17.13 7.78
CA PRO A 101 12.81 16.03 7.09
C PRO A 101 12.93 16.05 5.58
N ILE A 102 13.02 17.24 4.99
CA ILE A 102 13.21 17.40 3.54
C ILE A 102 14.57 16.85 3.08
N ASP A 103 15.61 16.90 3.90
CA ASP A 103 16.94 16.38 3.57
C ASP A 103 16.96 14.85 3.62
N CYS A 104 16.29 14.25 4.62
CA CYS A 104 16.01 12.81 4.64
C CYS A 104 15.31 12.36 3.36
N LEU A 105 14.23 13.07 2.98
CA LEU A 105 13.44 12.72 1.81
C LEU A 105 14.26 12.87 0.53
N ASN A 106 14.97 13.99 0.37
CA ASN A 106 15.84 14.25 -0.77
C ASN A 106 16.90 13.17 -0.93
N ARG A 107 17.50 12.68 0.16
CA ARG A 107 18.50 11.60 0.12
C ARG A 107 17.96 10.32 -0.51
N ILE A 108 16.71 9.97 -0.23
CA ILE A 108 16.06 8.80 -0.82
C ILE A 108 15.66 9.08 -2.28
N LEU A 109 15.12 10.27 -2.56
CA LEU A 109 14.76 10.68 -3.92
C LEU A 109 15.96 10.77 -4.86
N ASP A 110 17.14 11.16 -4.37
CA ASP A 110 18.38 11.21 -5.14
C ASP A 110 18.82 9.82 -5.63
N ILE A 111 18.41 8.74 -4.95
CA ILE A 111 18.65 7.36 -5.40
C ILE A 111 17.69 6.98 -6.53
N PHE A 112 16.41 7.35 -6.41
CA PHE A 112 15.44 7.15 -7.50
C PHE A 112 15.84 7.93 -8.76
N ASP A 113 16.35 9.16 -8.60
CA ASP A 113 16.77 10.04 -9.70
C ASP A 113 17.99 9.52 -10.49
N GLN A 114 18.63 8.44 -10.05
CA GLN A 114 19.69 7.76 -10.82
C GLN A 114 19.15 7.18 -12.14
N GLU A 115 17.85 6.92 -12.23
CA GLU A 115 17.16 6.50 -13.45
C GLU A 115 16.01 7.46 -13.77
N GLN A 116 15.71 7.65 -15.06
CA GLN A 116 14.63 8.55 -15.49
C GLN A 116 13.24 7.89 -15.51
N TRP A 117 13.04 6.85 -14.70
CA TRP A 117 11.76 6.13 -14.68
C TRP A 117 10.69 6.92 -13.93
N PRO A 118 9.42 6.87 -14.37
CA PRO A 118 8.31 7.31 -13.55
C PRO A 118 8.26 6.54 -12.23
N VAL A 119 8.20 7.25 -11.11
CA VAL A 119 7.98 6.67 -9.78
C VAL A 119 6.60 7.11 -9.30
N LEU A 120 5.67 6.17 -9.16
CA LEU A 120 4.34 6.46 -8.63
C LEU A 120 4.43 6.37 -7.11
N ASN A 121 4.34 7.53 -6.46
CA ASN A 121 4.48 7.65 -5.02
C ASN A 121 3.11 7.63 -4.35
N VAL A 122 3.02 6.86 -3.28
CA VAL A 122 1.86 6.83 -2.38
C VAL A 122 2.24 7.59 -1.11
N VAL A 123 1.28 8.28 -0.49
CA VAL A 123 1.48 8.92 0.82
C VAL A 123 1.28 7.89 1.92
N GLY A 124 2.28 7.75 2.80
CA GLY A 124 2.18 7.00 4.05
C GLY A 124 2.04 7.91 5.28
N ASN A 125 1.82 7.31 6.46
CA ASN A 125 1.71 8.07 7.71
C ASN A 125 3.05 8.71 8.11
N HIS A 126 4.18 8.09 7.78
CA HIS A 126 5.50 8.64 8.14
C HIS A 126 5.86 9.86 7.29
N GLU A 127 5.37 9.99 6.05
CA GLU A 127 5.43 11.29 5.36
C GLU A 127 4.68 12.36 6.17
N LEU A 128 3.49 12.05 6.67
CA LEU A 128 2.65 13.02 7.39
C LEU A 128 3.07 13.24 8.86
N TYR A 129 3.94 12.38 9.41
CA TYR A 129 4.69 12.68 10.62
C TYR A 129 5.74 13.73 10.37
N ASN A 130 6.27 13.82 9.15
CA ASN A 130 7.36 14.72 8.77
C ASN A 130 6.87 16.04 8.17
N PHE A 131 5.76 16.02 7.42
CA PHE A 131 5.32 17.15 6.62
C PHE A 131 3.83 17.44 6.79
N GLU A 132 3.44 18.71 6.70
CA GLU A 132 2.06 19.08 6.39
C GLU A 132 1.73 18.68 4.96
N LYS A 133 0.47 18.30 4.69
CA LYS A 133 0.00 17.83 3.38
C LYS A 133 0.33 18.80 2.25
N ASP A 134 0.01 20.09 2.42
CA ASP A 134 0.28 21.12 1.41
C ASP A 134 1.78 21.23 1.08
N THR A 135 2.65 21.08 2.09
CA THR A 135 4.11 21.09 1.89
C THR A 135 4.57 19.83 1.17
N LEU A 136 4.08 18.66 1.58
CA LEU A 136 4.43 17.37 0.97
C LEU A 136 4.01 17.32 -0.51
N TYR A 137 2.80 17.76 -0.82
CA TYR A 137 2.20 17.77 -2.15
C TYR A 137 2.94 18.70 -3.12
N LYS A 138 3.57 19.76 -2.60
CA LYS A 138 4.43 20.68 -3.38
C LYS A 138 5.89 20.23 -3.42
N SER A 139 6.28 19.19 -2.70
CA SER A 139 7.64 18.69 -2.65
C SER A 139 8.06 17.93 -3.92
N ARG A 140 9.34 17.54 -4.00
CA ARG A 140 9.87 16.69 -5.08
C ARG A 140 9.12 15.36 -5.21
N LEU A 141 8.52 14.84 -4.13
CA LEU A 141 7.80 13.57 -4.15
C LEU A 141 6.64 13.55 -5.16
N PHE A 142 5.97 14.69 -5.36
CA PHE A 142 4.80 14.80 -6.26
C PHE A 142 4.99 15.75 -7.44
N LYS A 143 6.18 16.34 -7.62
CA LYS A 143 6.45 17.37 -8.62
C LYS A 143 6.11 16.95 -10.06
N ASN A 144 6.27 15.68 -10.39
CA ASN A 144 6.03 15.14 -11.73
C ASN A 144 4.72 14.36 -11.86
N GLN A 145 3.81 14.46 -10.88
CA GLN A 145 2.54 13.72 -10.88
C GLN A 145 1.36 14.56 -11.42
N PRO A 146 0.39 13.96 -12.13
CA PRO A 146 -0.72 14.69 -12.78
C PRO A 146 -1.61 15.52 -11.84
N ALA A 147 -1.72 15.12 -10.58
CA ALA A 147 -2.56 15.77 -9.57
C ALA A 147 -1.77 16.04 -8.28
N SER A 148 -0.70 16.83 -8.41
CA SER A 148 0.25 17.07 -7.31
C SER A 148 -0.40 17.62 -6.04
N ASN A 149 -1.56 18.27 -6.12
CA ASN A 149 -2.24 18.87 -4.97
C ASN A 149 -3.15 17.92 -4.16
N LYS A 150 -3.38 16.68 -4.61
CA LYS A 150 -4.26 15.72 -3.92
C LYS A 150 -3.62 14.36 -3.63
N ALA A 151 -2.48 14.08 -4.26
CA ALA A 151 -1.72 12.84 -4.10
C ALA A 151 -2.50 11.55 -4.40
N TYR A 152 -3.54 11.64 -5.22
CA TYR A 152 -4.19 10.50 -5.88
C TYR A 152 -4.33 10.80 -7.38
N TYR A 153 -4.08 9.82 -8.23
CA TYR A 153 -3.99 10.01 -9.68
C TYR A 153 -3.96 8.65 -10.41
N THR A 154 -3.98 8.69 -11.74
CA THR A 154 -3.81 7.48 -12.57
C THR A 154 -2.58 7.57 -13.47
N LEU A 155 -2.10 6.40 -13.90
CA LEU A 155 -1.13 6.24 -14.99
C LEU A 155 -1.55 5.05 -15.85
N SER A 156 -1.41 5.18 -17.18
CA SER A 156 -1.56 4.05 -18.11
C SER A 156 -0.20 3.68 -18.68
N PRO A 157 0.61 2.84 -17.99
CA PRO A 157 1.98 2.55 -18.40
C PRO A 157 2.06 1.58 -19.60
N TYR A 158 0.95 0.94 -19.97
CA TYR A 158 0.85 0.06 -21.13
C TYR A 158 -0.59 0.02 -21.64
N GLN A 159 -0.78 -0.26 -22.94
CA GLN A 159 -2.12 -0.35 -23.53
C GLN A 159 -2.91 -1.49 -22.86
N GLY A 160 -4.05 -1.17 -22.26
CA GLY A 160 -4.87 -2.14 -21.53
C GLY A 160 -4.46 -2.34 -20.07
N LEU A 161 -3.53 -1.53 -19.53
CA LEU A 161 -3.20 -1.48 -18.11
C LEU A 161 -3.35 -0.06 -17.58
N LYS A 162 -4.09 0.09 -16.48
CA LYS A 162 -4.22 1.33 -15.70
C LYS A 162 -3.75 1.08 -14.26
N VAL A 163 -3.02 2.04 -13.70
CA VAL A 163 -2.69 2.10 -12.28
C VAL A 163 -3.45 3.26 -11.65
N CYS A 164 -4.20 3.01 -10.59
CA CYS A 164 -4.88 4.02 -9.78
C CYS A 164 -4.18 4.16 -8.43
N VAL A 165 -3.60 5.32 -8.17
CA VAL A 165 -2.95 5.66 -6.89
C VAL A 165 -3.98 6.35 -6.00
N LEU A 166 -4.20 5.79 -4.80
CA LEU A 166 -5.06 6.37 -3.76
C LEU A 166 -4.23 7.12 -2.72
N ASN A 167 -4.81 8.18 -2.18
CA ASN A 167 -4.37 8.83 -0.96
C ASN A 167 -5.25 8.34 0.20
N THR A 168 -4.80 7.30 0.90
CA THR A 168 -5.50 6.73 2.06
C THR A 168 -5.43 7.60 3.31
N TYR A 169 -4.73 8.74 3.24
CA TYR A 169 -4.63 9.74 4.31
C TYR A 169 -5.29 11.06 3.97
N GLU A 170 -6.08 11.13 2.89
CA GLU A 170 -6.78 12.36 2.53
C GLU A 170 -7.64 12.85 3.70
N ILE A 171 -8.38 11.94 4.34
CA ILE A 171 -9.02 12.18 5.65
C ILE A 171 -8.16 11.53 6.73
N SER A 172 -7.39 12.32 7.47
CA SER A 172 -6.57 11.85 8.58
C SER A 172 -6.25 13.00 9.53
N VAL A 173 -5.92 12.69 10.77
CA VAL A 173 -5.45 13.68 11.76
C VAL A 173 -3.97 14.04 11.57
N LEU A 174 -3.30 13.45 10.58
CA LEU A 174 -1.88 13.64 10.29
C LEU A 174 -1.71 14.64 9.15
N GLY A 175 -0.61 15.40 9.18
CA GLY A 175 -0.28 16.37 8.12
C GLY A 175 -1.28 17.52 7.96
N GLU A 176 -2.18 17.72 8.93
CA GLU A 176 -3.16 18.80 8.98
C GLU A 176 -2.81 19.75 10.15
N LEU A 177 -3.13 21.03 10.00
CA LEU A 177 -3.01 22.01 11.08
C LEU A 177 -4.22 21.92 12.02
N GLU A 178 -3.97 21.86 13.33
CA GLU A 178 -5.03 21.85 14.34
C GLU A 178 -5.94 23.08 14.21
N GLY A 179 -7.26 22.89 14.30
CA GLY A 179 -8.27 23.94 14.14
C GLY A 179 -8.67 24.25 12.70
N THR A 180 -8.15 23.51 11.72
CA THR A 180 -8.70 23.52 10.35
C THR A 180 -9.93 22.61 10.24
N ALA A 181 -10.83 22.91 9.30
CA ALA A 181 -12.02 22.10 9.08
C ALA A 181 -11.67 20.64 8.69
N SER A 182 -10.59 20.43 7.94
CA SER A 182 -10.07 19.11 7.58
C SER A 182 -9.62 18.33 8.81
N TYR A 183 -8.84 18.98 9.69
CA TYR A 183 -8.43 18.39 10.97
C TYR A 183 -9.63 18.04 11.85
N ASP A 184 -10.58 18.96 12.03
CA ASP A 184 -11.72 18.78 12.94
C ASP A 184 -12.61 17.61 12.53
N VAL A 185 -12.82 17.42 11.21
CA VAL A 185 -13.56 16.28 10.66
C VAL A 185 -12.85 14.96 10.99
N ALA A 186 -11.56 14.84 10.69
CA ALA A 186 -10.79 13.62 10.94
C ALA A 186 -10.63 13.33 12.44
N HIS A 187 -10.41 14.37 13.23
CA HIS A 187 -10.27 14.29 14.69
C HIS A 187 -11.56 13.82 15.33
N SER A 188 -12.71 14.40 14.95
CA SER A 188 -14.02 13.99 15.48
C SER A 188 -14.34 12.55 15.08
N PHE A 189 -14.13 12.20 13.80
CA PHE A 189 -14.34 10.84 13.30
C PHE A 189 -13.57 9.79 14.12
N LEU A 190 -12.28 10.06 14.38
CA LEU A 190 -11.42 9.16 15.16
C LEU A 190 -11.79 9.16 16.65
N ALA A 191 -12.07 10.32 17.25
CA ALA A 191 -12.39 10.46 18.66
C ALA A 191 -13.69 9.73 19.05
N GLU A 192 -14.67 9.69 18.15
CA GLU A 192 -15.92 8.93 18.33
C GLU A 192 -15.71 7.41 18.35
N ARG A 193 -14.68 6.90 17.67
CA ARG A 193 -14.48 5.47 17.42
C ARG A 193 -13.35 4.84 18.23
N ASN A 194 -12.39 5.66 18.66
CA ASN A 194 -11.32 5.23 19.54
C ASN A 194 -11.43 5.96 20.89
N PRO A 195 -11.86 5.28 21.97
CA PRO A 195 -12.02 5.91 23.28
C PRO A 195 -10.67 6.15 24.01
N ASN A 196 -9.56 5.60 23.51
CA ASN A 196 -8.27 5.70 24.17
C ASN A 196 -7.74 7.13 24.19
N LYS A 197 -6.98 7.47 25.23
CA LYS A 197 -6.28 8.76 25.33
C LYS A 197 -5.17 8.86 24.28
N ASP A 198 -4.36 7.80 24.16
CA ASP A 198 -3.44 7.65 23.04
C ASP A 198 -4.22 7.09 21.85
N LYS A 199 -4.41 7.93 20.83
CA LYS A 199 -5.13 7.53 19.63
C LYS A 199 -4.35 6.55 18.75
N ASN A 200 -3.07 6.27 19.03
CA ASN A 200 -2.35 5.17 18.36
C ASN A 200 -2.59 3.81 19.02
N ASP A 201 -3.20 3.76 20.21
CA ASP A 201 -3.44 2.50 20.91
C ASP A 201 -4.75 1.83 20.41
N PRO A 202 -4.68 0.63 19.81
CA PRO A 202 -5.87 -0.12 19.41
C PRO A 202 -6.44 -0.98 20.56
N SER A 203 -5.86 -0.95 21.76
CA SER A 203 -6.31 -1.78 22.88
C SER A 203 -7.77 -1.48 23.26
N GLY A 204 -8.54 -2.54 23.51
CA GLY A 204 -9.97 -2.45 23.80
C GLY A 204 -10.88 -2.29 22.58
N LEU A 205 -10.32 -2.06 21.38
CA LEU A 205 -11.07 -2.14 20.13
C LEU A 205 -11.06 -3.60 19.62
N GLU A 206 -12.19 -4.04 19.08
CA GLU A 206 -12.38 -5.43 18.64
C GLU A 206 -12.43 -5.55 17.12
N SER A 207 -12.01 -6.71 16.59
CA SER A 207 -12.11 -7.04 15.17
C SER A 207 -11.53 -5.93 14.27
N VAL A 208 -12.28 -5.50 13.26
CA VAL A 208 -11.91 -4.44 12.31
C VAL A 208 -11.88 -3.05 12.95
N ASP A 209 -12.51 -2.82 14.09
CA ASP A 209 -12.52 -1.48 14.72
C ASP A 209 -11.17 -1.09 15.31
N ARG A 210 -10.27 -2.06 15.49
CA ARG A 210 -8.84 -1.83 15.80
C ARG A 210 -8.15 -0.89 14.80
N ARG A 211 -8.70 -0.75 13.59
CA ARG A 211 -8.22 0.18 12.55
C ARG A 211 -8.40 1.65 12.88
N PHE A 212 -9.27 2.00 13.83
CA PHE A 212 -9.53 3.38 14.20
C PHE A 212 -8.41 3.90 15.11
N VAL A 213 -7.25 4.11 14.52
CA VAL A 213 -6.05 4.61 15.18
C VAL A 213 -5.46 5.79 14.40
N ARG A 214 -4.73 6.65 15.10
CA ARG A 214 -4.16 7.90 14.60
C ARG A 214 -3.16 7.69 13.46
N PHE A 215 -2.52 6.53 13.40
CA PHE A 215 -1.58 6.21 12.33
C PHE A 215 -2.26 5.74 11.04
N ASN A 216 -3.60 5.70 10.97
CA ASN A 216 -4.36 5.40 9.76
C ASN A 216 -5.10 6.64 9.22
N GLY A 217 -5.78 6.47 8.09
CA GLY A 217 -6.66 7.47 7.52
C GLY A 217 -7.81 6.85 6.72
N ALA A 218 -8.54 7.70 6.02
CA ALA A 218 -9.61 7.38 5.09
C ALA A 218 -9.43 8.10 3.75
N VAL A 219 -10.09 7.54 2.74
CA VAL A 219 -10.30 8.16 1.42
C VAL A 219 -11.52 9.07 1.48
N SER A 220 -11.46 10.29 0.94
CA SER A 220 -12.61 11.20 0.94
C SER A 220 -13.73 10.71 0.01
N LYS A 221 -14.95 11.22 0.20
CA LYS A 221 -16.06 10.96 -0.72
C LYS A 221 -15.74 11.40 -2.15
N GLU A 222 -15.05 12.53 -2.34
CA GLU A 222 -14.66 13.00 -3.68
C GLU A 222 -13.71 12.01 -4.36
N GLN A 223 -12.74 11.47 -3.60
CA GLN A 223 -11.80 10.49 -4.12
C GLN A 223 -12.48 9.13 -4.39
N LEU A 224 -13.45 8.70 -3.57
CA LEU A 224 -14.25 7.50 -3.85
C LEU A 224 -15.08 7.66 -5.14
N GLU A 225 -15.71 8.82 -5.35
CA GLU A 225 -16.46 9.12 -6.58
C GLU A 225 -15.54 9.18 -7.81
N TRP A 226 -14.33 9.72 -7.66
CA TRP A 226 -13.31 9.71 -8.70
C TRP A 226 -12.87 8.28 -9.03
N LEU A 227 -12.56 7.46 -8.02
CA LEU A 227 -12.13 6.07 -8.19
C LEU A 227 -13.21 5.27 -8.93
N SER A 228 -14.48 5.39 -8.51
CA SER A 228 -15.60 4.73 -9.18
C SER A 228 -15.67 5.10 -10.67
N LYS A 229 -15.53 6.39 -11.03
CA LYS A 229 -15.52 6.84 -12.42
C LYS A 229 -14.36 6.25 -13.22
N GLU A 230 -13.15 6.23 -12.66
CA GLU A 230 -11.96 5.67 -13.32
C GLU A 230 -12.10 4.17 -13.59
N LEU A 231 -12.65 3.42 -12.63
CA LEU A 231 -12.83 1.98 -12.73
C LEU A 231 -13.96 1.59 -13.70
N ILE A 232 -15.07 2.34 -13.70
CA ILE A 232 -16.16 2.15 -14.67
C ILE A 232 -15.62 2.40 -16.09
N LEU A 233 -14.82 3.44 -16.27
CA LEU A 233 -14.21 3.75 -17.56
C LEU A 233 -13.23 2.66 -18.02
N ALA A 234 -12.33 2.23 -17.13
CA ALA A 234 -11.37 1.15 -17.40
C ALA A 234 -12.09 -0.15 -17.81
N THR A 235 -13.16 -0.51 -17.10
CA THR A 235 -13.97 -1.69 -17.40
C THR A 235 -14.61 -1.60 -18.79
N LYS A 236 -15.16 -0.44 -19.16
CA LYS A 236 -15.72 -0.21 -20.51
C LYS A 236 -14.64 -0.30 -21.60
N GLN A 237 -13.43 0.13 -21.30
CA GLN A 237 -12.29 0.11 -22.22
C GLN A 237 -11.52 -1.23 -22.21
N LYS A 238 -11.97 -2.20 -21.39
CA LYS A 238 -11.29 -3.49 -21.18
C LYS A 238 -9.84 -3.34 -20.71
N GLU A 239 -9.58 -2.35 -19.86
CA GLU A 239 -8.30 -2.19 -19.19
C GLU A 239 -8.28 -3.03 -17.91
N ASN A 240 -7.13 -3.61 -17.60
CA ASN A 240 -6.84 -4.21 -16.30
C ASN A 240 -6.40 -3.10 -15.34
N VAL A 241 -6.90 -3.12 -14.11
CA VAL A 241 -6.55 -2.08 -13.13
C VAL A 241 -5.75 -2.64 -11.96
N ILE A 242 -4.62 -1.99 -11.67
CA ILE A 242 -3.89 -2.10 -10.40
C ILE A 242 -4.31 -0.90 -9.55
N VAL A 243 -4.82 -1.13 -8.35
CA VAL A 243 -5.08 -0.05 -7.38
C VAL A 243 -3.99 -0.10 -6.32
N VAL A 244 -3.44 1.05 -5.95
CA VAL A 244 -2.43 1.14 -4.89
C VAL A 244 -2.82 2.17 -3.85
N GLY A 245 -2.54 1.88 -2.59
CA GLY A 245 -2.72 2.79 -1.46
C GLY A 245 -1.83 2.33 -0.32
N HIS A 246 -1.57 3.19 0.67
CA HIS A 246 -0.62 2.82 1.72
C HIS A 246 -1.27 1.87 2.72
N ASN A 247 -2.48 2.21 3.22
CA ASN A 247 -3.22 1.34 4.13
C ASN A 247 -3.89 0.18 3.37
N PRO A 248 -3.72 -1.08 3.81
CA PRO A 248 -4.48 -2.21 3.29
C PRO A 248 -5.99 -2.04 3.46
N ILE A 249 -6.76 -2.73 2.61
CA ILE A 249 -8.23 -2.66 2.63
C ILE A 249 -8.93 -3.99 2.81
N TYR A 250 -8.19 -5.10 2.96
CA TYR A 250 -8.79 -6.43 3.04
C TYR A 250 -8.23 -7.22 4.22
N LEU A 251 -9.08 -7.46 5.23
CA LEU A 251 -8.67 -8.04 6.52
C LEU A 251 -7.88 -9.35 6.39
N PRO A 252 -8.24 -10.33 5.54
CA PRO A 252 -7.42 -11.55 5.39
C PRO A 252 -5.99 -11.34 4.90
N ALA A 253 -5.65 -10.15 4.37
CA ALA A 253 -4.33 -9.80 3.85
C ALA A 253 -3.56 -8.82 4.76
N THR A 254 -3.99 -8.56 6.00
CA THR A 254 -3.32 -7.63 6.94
C THR A 254 -3.75 -7.83 8.40
N ASP A 255 -3.06 -7.22 9.35
CA ASP A 255 -3.59 -6.96 10.69
C ASP A 255 -4.75 -5.95 10.66
N SER A 256 -5.75 -6.17 11.51
CA SER A 256 -6.93 -5.30 11.53
C SER A 256 -6.63 -3.87 11.98
N ALA A 257 -5.55 -3.65 12.74
CA ALA A 257 -5.12 -2.30 13.13
C ALA A 257 -4.53 -1.49 11.98
N CYS A 258 -4.16 -2.13 10.86
CA CYS A 258 -3.54 -1.49 9.71
C CYS A 258 -4.55 -1.11 8.60
N LEU A 259 -5.80 -1.54 8.72
CA LEU A 259 -6.84 -1.27 7.72
C LEU A 259 -7.13 0.23 7.55
N CYS A 260 -7.40 0.65 6.31
CA CYS A 260 -7.97 1.97 6.03
C CYS A 260 -9.30 2.16 6.80
N TRP A 261 -9.55 3.34 7.36
CA TRP A 261 -10.73 3.61 8.18
C TRP A 261 -12.04 3.27 7.47
N ASN A 262 -12.15 3.64 6.19
CA ASN A 262 -13.29 3.33 5.33
C ASN A 262 -12.98 2.24 4.29
N TYR A 263 -12.17 1.24 4.66
CA TYR A 263 -11.79 0.14 3.76
C TYR A 263 -12.97 -0.51 3.03
N SER A 264 -14.13 -0.65 3.69
CA SER A 264 -15.31 -1.30 3.12
C SER A 264 -15.87 -0.53 1.93
N GLU A 265 -15.90 0.81 2.00
CA GLU A 265 -16.38 1.64 0.88
C GLU A 265 -15.47 1.51 -0.34
N ILE A 266 -14.17 1.36 -0.11
CA ILE A 266 -13.19 1.11 -1.18
C ILE A 266 -13.43 -0.27 -1.78
N LEU A 267 -13.52 -1.32 -0.96
CA LEU A 267 -13.78 -2.70 -1.42
C LEU A 267 -15.05 -2.80 -2.27
N ASP A 268 -16.14 -2.18 -1.85
CA ASP A 268 -17.41 -2.18 -2.57
C ASP A 268 -17.21 -1.64 -3.99
N ILE A 269 -16.52 -0.50 -4.13
CA ILE A 269 -16.20 0.10 -5.44
C ILE A 269 -15.30 -0.80 -6.29
N LEU A 270 -14.29 -1.47 -5.70
CA LEU A 270 -13.39 -2.34 -6.47
C LEU A 270 -14.11 -3.59 -6.98
N SER A 271 -15.00 -4.17 -6.18
CA SER A 271 -15.64 -5.47 -6.41
C SER A 271 -16.48 -5.54 -7.68
N GLU A 272 -16.96 -4.38 -8.16
CA GLU A 272 -17.84 -4.25 -9.33
C GLU A 272 -17.09 -4.05 -10.65
N ASN A 273 -15.76 -3.98 -10.62
CA ASN A 273 -14.94 -3.47 -11.72
C ASN A 273 -13.77 -4.39 -12.11
N SER A 274 -13.06 -3.99 -13.18
CA SER A 274 -11.91 -4.70 -13.78
C SER A 274 -10.59 -4.64 -12.98
N VAL A 275 -10.69 -4.67 -11.65
CA VAL A 275 -9.52 -4.63 -10.76
C VAL A 275 -8.85 -6.00 -10.68
N VAL A 276 -7.56 -6.05 -10.95
CA VAL A 276 -6.72 -7.26 -10.85
C VAL A 276 -6.19 -7.41 -9.43
N CYS A 277 -5.61 -6.35 -8.89
CA CYS A 277 -5.07 -6.35 -7.54
C CYS A 277 -5.16 -4.98 -6.85
N TYR A 278 -5.18 -5.03 -5.53
CA TYR A 278 -4.90 -3.91 -4.64
C TYR A 278 -3.55 -4.15 -3.97
N ILE A 279 -2.62 -3.20 -4.08
CA ILE A 279 -1.26 -3.33 -3.49
C ILE A 279 -1.03 -2.23 -2.46
N SER A 280 -0.58 -2.63 -1.26
CA SER A 280 -0.33 -1.75 -0.12
C SER A 280 0.93 -2.08 0.66
N GLY A 281 1.33 -1.16 1.54
CA GLY A 281 2.40 -1.35 2.53
C GLY A 281 1.81 -1.30 3.95
N HIS A 282 2.41 -0.49 4.82
CA HIS A 282 1.93 -0.11 6.16
C HIS A 282 1.97 -1.23 7.22
N ASP A 283 1.44 -2.40 6.90
CA ASP A 283 1.58 -3.60 7.74
C ASP A 283 2.89 -4.30 7.37
N HIS A 284 3.92 -4.06 8.18
CA HIS A 284 5.27 -4.52 7.88
C HIS A 284 5.41 -6.05 7.86
N ASP A 285 4.51 -6.81 8.50
CA ASP A 285 4.53 -8.27 8.43
C ASP A 285 4.08 -8.79 7.05
N GLY A 286 3.39 -7.94 6.27
CA GLY A 286 2.84 -8.26 4.97
C GLY A 286 1.66 -9.24 5.03
N GLY A 287 1.06 -9.48 3.87
CA GLY A 287 -0.07 -10.39 3.78
C GLY A 287 -0.62 -10.49 2.37
N TYR A 288 -1.34 -11.59 2.11
CA TYR A 288 -1.90 -11.86 0.80
C TYR A 288 -3.17 -12.70 0.91
N SER A 289 -4.20 -12.26 0.20
CA SER A 289 -5.42 -13.02 0.02
C SER A 289 -6.14 -12.60 -1.25
N VAL A 290 -6.99 -13.48 -1.76
CA VAL A 290 -7.89 -13.18 -2.90
C VAL A 290 -9.31 -13.06 -2.35
N ASP A 291 -10.05 -12.03 -2.76
CA ASP A 291 -11.44 -11.85 -2.35
C ASP A 291 -12.41 -12.62 -3.26
N GLN A 292 -13.71 -12.53 -2.95
CA GLN A 292 -14.76 -13.24 -3.68
C GLN A 292 -14.96 -12.73 -5.12
N SER A 293 -14.58 -11.48 -5.40
CA SER A 293 -14.56 -10.92 -6.76
C SER A 293 -13.31 -11.32 -7.53
N GLY A 294 -12.39 -12.08 -6.92
CA GLY A 294 -11.13 -12.51 -7.52
C GLY A 294 -10.06 -11.42 -7.53
N ILE A 295 -10.20 -10.35 -6.73
CA ILE A 295 -9.18 -9.32 -6.60
C ILE A 295 -8.10 -9.82 -5.66
N HIS A 296 -6.85 -9.68 -6.08
CA HIS A 296 -5.69 -10.03 -5.29
C HIS A 296 -5.31 -8.86 -4.37
N HIS A 297 -5.40 -9.04 -3.06
CA HIS A 297 -4.99 -8.04 -2.07
C HIS A 297 -3.60 -8.38 -1.57
N ILE A 298 -2.64 -7.47 -1.80
CA ILE A 298 -1.22 -7.70 -1.61
C ILE A 298 -0.67 -6.63 -0.68
N THR A 299 -0.36 -6.99 0.55
CA THR A 299 0.33 -6.13 1.50
C THR A 299 1.80 -6.52 1.53
N MET A 300 2.66 -5.62 1.07
CA MET A 300 4.10 -5.87 0.99
C MET A 300 4.74 -5.80 2.38
N PRO A 301 5.63 -6.76 2.75
CA PRO A 301 6.41 -6.64 3.96
C PRO A 301 7.28 -5.39 3.93
N GLY A 302 7.28 -4.66 5.04
CA GLY A 302 7.93 -3.36 5.12
C GLY A 302 9.44 -3.49 5.16
N ALA A 303 10.11 -2.82 4.21
CA ALA A 303 11.56 -2.89 4.04
C ALA A 303 12.35 -2.52 5.32
N ILE A 304 11.78 -1.67 6.16
CA ILE A 304 12.31 -1.27 7.45
C ILE A 304 12.45 -2.41 8.47
N GLU A 305 11.57 -3.41 8.47
CA GLU A 305 11.63 -4.59 9.36
C GLU A 305 12.14 -5.84 8.63
N HIS A 306 12.06 -5.82 7.31
CA HIS A 306 12.47 -6.87 6.40
C HIS A 306 13.54 -6.35 5.42
N PRO A 307 14.81 -6.22 5.85
CA PRO A 307 15.86 -5.74 4.98
C PRO A 307 15.99 -6.64 3.74
N ASP A 308 16.22 -6.04 2.58
CA ASP A 308 16.17 -6.65 1.25
C ASP A 308 14.76 -7.00 0.70
N SER A 309 13.68 -6.57 1.36
CA SER A 309 12.30 -6.71 0.85
C SER A 309 11.98 -5.67 -0.23
N TYR A 310 11.82 -6.13 -1.48
CA TYR A 310 11.30 -5.38 -2.63
C TYR A 310 10.81 -6.38 -3.69
N ALA A 311 10.25 -5.92 -4.81
CA ALA A 311 9.79 -6.82 -5.87
C ALA A 311 10.02 -6.30 -7.29
N VAL A 312 9.93 -7.22 -8.25
CA VAL A 312 9.80 -6.94 -9.68
C VAL A 312 8.43 -7.43 -10.15
N GLY A 313 7.60 -6.54 -10.68
CA GLY A 313 6.35 -6.86 -11.34
C GLY A 313 6.55 -7.16 -12.83
N TYR A 314 5.83 -8.14 -13.35
CA TYR A 314 5.84 -8.60 -14.73
C TYR A 314 4.40 -8.62 -15.24
N LEU A 315 4.10 -7.76 -16.20
CA LEU A 315 2.87 -7.87 -16.98
C LEU A 315 3.10 -8.88 -18.09
N LEU A 316 2.35 -9.97 -18.07
CA LEU A 316 2.29 -10.99 -19.12
C LEU A 316 0.98 -10.82 -19.90
N GLU A 317 0.78 -11.62 -20.95
CA GLU A 317 -0.42 -11.55 -21.80
C GLU A 317 -1.72 -11.92 -21.07
N ASP A 318 -1.66 -12.70 -19.99
CA ASP A 318 -2.85 -13.13 -19.24
C ASP A 318 -2.75 -12.96 -17.72
N SER A 319 -1.62 -12.49 -17.21
CA SER A 319 -1.34 -12.43 -15.78
C SER A 319 -0.42 -11.26 -15.44
N LEU A 320 -0.59 -10.76 -14.22
CA LEU A 320 0.35 -9.90 -13.54
C LEU A 320 1.09 -10.73 -12.50
N VAL A 321 2.39 -10.88 -12.64
CA VAL A 321 3.22 -11.66 -11.71
C VAL A 321 4.13 -10.72 -10.93
N ILE A 322 4.15 -10.85 -9.60
CA ILE A 322 5.07 -10.13 -8.72
C ILE A 322 6.09 -11.14 -8.22
N HIS A 323 7.36 -10.95 -8.58
CA HIS A 323 8.47 -11.72 -8.01
C HIS A 323 9.12 -10.92 -6.89
N GLY A 324 8.91 -11.37 -5.65
CA GLY A 324 9.54 -10.81 -4.48
C GLY A 324 11.04 -11.09 -4.39
N ARG A 325 11.70 -10.31 -3.53
CA ARG A 325 13.10 -10.44 -3.11
C ARG A 325 13.13 -10.32 -1.58
N GLY A 326 14.11 -10.96 -0.94
CA GLY A 326 14.16 -11.03 0.51
C GLY A 326 12.91 -11.74 1.06
N ASP A 327 12.23 -11.08 1.99
CA ASP A 327 11.01 -11.60 2.61
C ASP A 327 9.73 -11.29 1.82
N MET A 328 9.82 -10.53 0.73
CA MET A 328 8.69 -10.35 -0.18
C MET A 328 8.38 -11.67 -0.91
N PHE A 329 7.12 -12.08 -0.85
CA PHE A 329 6.63 -13.31 -1.48
C PHE A 329 6.29 -13.12 -2.97
N GLU A 330 6.09 -14.23 -3.68
CA GLU A 330 5.65 -14.23 -5.08
C GLU A 330 4.13 -14.26 -5.17
N VAL A 331 3.57 -13.54 -6.15
CA VAL A 331 2.13 -13.51 -6.42
C VAL A 331 1.89 -13.62 -7.93
N ASN A 332 0.86 -14.38 -8.32
CA ASN A 332 0.37 -14.40 -9.68
C ASN A 332 -1.12 -14.01 -9.68
N CYS A 333 -1.43 -12.89 -10.34
CA CYS A 333 -2.77 -12.34 -10.46
C CYS A 333 -3.26 -12.49 -11.91
N PRO A 334 -4.22 -13.39 -12.20
CA PRO A 334 -4.82 -13.47 -13.53
C PRO A 334 -5.44 -12.13 -13.94
N LEU A 335 -5.19 -11.70 -15.18
CA LEU A 335 -5.79 -10.50 -15.73
C LEU A 335 -7.29 -10.70 -15.98
N ARG A 336 -8.06 -9.62 -15.87
CA ARG A 336 -9.48 -9.59 -16.21
C ARG A 336 -9.70 -9.63 -17.72
N PHE A 337 -8.76 -9.04 -18.47
CA PHE A 337 -8.73 -9.05 -19.91
C PHE A 337 -7.33 -9.43 -20.38
N LYS A 338 -7.23 -10.37 -21.34
CA LYS A 338 -5.94 -10.67 -21.99
C LYS A 338 -5.46 -9.47 -22.80
N LEU A 339 -4.15 -9.27 -22.84
CA LEU A 339 -3.48 -8.14 -23.51
C LEU A 339 -2.91 -8.48 -24.88
#